data_AF-A0A442ZYT5-F1
#
_entry.id   AF-A0A442ZYT5-F1
#
_cell.length_a   1.000
_cell.length_b   1.000
_cell.length_c   1.000
_cell.angle_alpha   90.00
_cell.angle_beta   90.00
_cell.angle_gamma   90.00
#
_symmetry.space_group_name_H-M   'P 1'
#
loop_
_entity.id
_entity.type
_entity.pdbx_description
1 polymer ?
#
loop_
_entity_poly.entity_id
_entity_poly.type
_entity_poly.pdbx_seq_one_letter_code
_entity_poly.pdbx_strand_id
1 'polypeptide(L)' 'MNMTYKAVQDVLRKAGIVISKKGELHRINFFSGLENTAYYTTSLEDALERGLAMARAAERLPASAFAKSRGRPTSAHFG' A
#
# COMPACT_ATOMS: atom_id res chain seq x y z
N MET A 1 -2.04 12.14 22.96
CA MET A 1 -0.82 12.24 22.13
C MET A 1 -1.22 12.82 20.79
N ASN A 2 -0.58 13.90 20.31
CA ASN A 2 -0.89 14.46 19.00
C ASN A 2 -0.25 13.57 17.93
N MET A 3 -1.07 12.83 17.17
CA MET A 3 -0.59 11.94 16.11
C MET A 3 -0.03 12.77 14.96
N THR A 4 1.26 12.63 14.66
CA THR A 4 1.90 13.37 13.58
C THR A 4 2.04 12.50 12.33
N TYR A 5 2.03 13.14 11.16
CA TYR A 5 2.27 12.46 9.88
C TYR A 5 3.57 11.65 9.92
N LYS A 6 4.63 12.20 10.51
CA LYS A 6 5.93 11.53 10.62
C LYS A 6 5.84 10.26 11.49
N ALA A 7 5.15 10.32 12.63
CA ALA A 7 4.96 9.14 13.47
C ALA A 7 4.19 8.04 12.73
N VAL A 8 3.11 8.37 12.03
CA VAL A 8 2.34 7.42 11.21
C VAL A 8 3.21 6.84 10.09
N GLN A 9 3.97 7.68 9.39
CA GLN A 9 4.86 7.25 8.31
C GLN A 9 5.93 6.27 8.80
N ASP A 10 6.56 6.54 9.94
CA ASP A 10 7.60 5.67 10.49
C ASP A 10 7.01 4.31 10.92
N VAL A 11 5.79 4.28 11.47
CA VAL A 11 5.08 3.03 11.81
C VAL A 11 4.70 2.23 10.56
N LEU A 12 4.08 2.87 9.57
CA LEU A 12 3.66 2.18 8.34
C LEU A 12 4.84 1.62 7.55
N ARG A 13 5.95 2.37 7.46
CA ARG A 13 7.16 1.91 6.75
C ARG A 13 7.78 0.67 7.38
N LYS A 14 7.79 0.59 8.71
CA LYS A 14 8.24 -0.62 9.43
C LYS A 14 7.37 -1.84 9.11
N ALA A 15 6.10 -1.62 8.77
CA ALA A 15 5.16 -2.66 8.36
C ALA A 15 5.14 -2.92 6.84
N GLY A 16 6.06 -2.34 6.07
CA GLY A 16 6.12 -2.52 4.60
C GLY A 16 5.10 -1.70 3.81
N ILE A 17 4.43 -0.74 4.46
CA ILE A 17 3.45 0.16 3.86
C ILE A 17 4.04 1.56 3.68
N VAL A 18 3.82 2.14 2.51
CA VAL A 18 4.27 3.49 2.17
C VAL A 18 3.09 4.44 2.29
N ILE A 19 3.32 5.60 2.91
CA ILE A 19 2.37 6.72 2.94
C ILE A 19 2.95 7.93 2.19
N SER A 20 2.13 8.54 1.33
CA SER A 20 2.39 9.83 0.70
C SER A 20 1.22 10.79 0.92
N LYS A 21 1.47 12.09 0.75
CA LYS A 21 0.47 13.15 0.93
C LYS A 21 0.42 14.03 -0.32
N LYS A 22 -0.79 14.32 -0.81
CA LYS A 22 -1.05 15.31 -1.87
C LYS A 22 -2.17 16.23 -1.40
N GLY A 23 -1.83 17.48 -1.07
CA GLY A 23 -2.78 18.36 -0.40
C GLY A 23 -3.20 17.78 0.94
N GLU A 24 -4.49 17.65 1.20
CA GLU A 24 -5.04 17.03 2.42
C GLU A 24 -5.19 15.51 2.32
N LEU A 25 -5.03 14.95 1.12
CA LEU A 25 -5.25 13.53 0.88
C LEU A 25 -3.97 12.73 1.17
N HIS A 26 -4.10 11.75 2.04
CA HIS A 26 -3.12 10.71 2.31
C HIS A 26 -3.38 9.51 1.42
N ARG A 27 -2.30 8.97 0.85
CA ARG A 27 -2.31 7.72 0.08
C ARG A 27 -1.44 6.72 0.80
N ILE A 28 -1.98 5.56 1.15
CA ILE A 28 -1.23 4.43 1.67
C ILE A 28 -1.22 3.29 0.64
N ASN A 29 -0.11 2.56 0.53
CA ASN A 29 0.00 1.41 -0.36
C ASN A 29 1.14 0.48 0.07
N PHE A 30 1.16 -0.75 -0.43
CA PHE A 30 2.33 -1.63 -0.36
C PHE A 30 3.54 -0.99 -1.04
N PHE A 31 4.74 -1.37 -0.60
CA PHE A 31 5.95 -1.07 -1.36
C PHE A 31 5.84 -1.65 -2.77
N SER A 32 6.04 -0.84 -3.81
CA SER A 32 5.77 -1.18 -5.23
C SER A 32 4.32 -1.55 -5.58
N GLY A 33 3.36 -1.25 -4.70
CA GLY A 33 1.95 -1.55 -4.92
C GLY A 33 1.34 -0.79 -6.10
N LEU A 34 0.44 -1.48 -6.82
CA LEU A 34 -0.33 -0.89 -7.92
C LEU A 34 -1.35 0.12 -7.41
N GLU A 35 -1.78 1.02 -8.29
CA GLU A 35 -2.71 2.09 -7.94
C GLU A 35 -4.06 1.58 -7.38
N ASN A 36 -4.56 0.46 -7.91
CA ASN A 36 -5.80 -0.17 -7.45
C ASN A 36 -5.71 -0.82 -6.05
N THR A 37 -4.50 -0.95 -5.50
CA THR A 37 -4.26 -1.42 -4.12
C THR A 37 -4.03 -0.28 -3.14
N ALA A 38 -4.00 0.97 -3.63
CA ALA A 38 -3.87 2.14 -2.79
C ALA A 38 -5.17 2.43 -2.03
N TYR A 39 -5.02 2.93 -0.81
CA TYR A 39 -6.12 3.48 -0.04
C TYR A 39 -5.89 4.97 0.19
N TYR A 40 -6.98 5.75 0.08
CA TYR A 40 -6.97 7.20 0.13
C TYR A 40 -7.85 7.68 1.27
N THR A 41 -7.32 8.58 2.08
CA THR A 41 -8.02 9.13 3.24
C THR A 41 -7.48 10.50 3.60
N THR A 42 -8.28 11.33 4.26
CA THR A 42 -7.84 12.64 4.79
C THR A 42 -7.48 12.56 6.26
N SER A 43 -7.69 11.41 6.92
CA SER A 43 -7.38 11.20 8.33
C SER A 43 -6.08 10.40 8.51
N LEU A 44 -5.20 10.90 9.38
CA LEU A 44 -3.98 10.19 9.77
C LEU A 44 -4.28 8.92 10.57
N GLU A 45 -5.35 8.92 11.37
CA GLU A 45 -5.75 7.77 12.18
C GLU A 45 -6.24 6.64 11.29
N ASP A 46 -7.10 6.95 10.32
CA ASP A 46 -7.58 5.98 9.33
C ASP A 46 -6.45 5.47 8.43
N ALA A 47 -5.51 6.35 8.04
CA ALA A 47 -4.32 5.93 7.28
C ALA A 47 -3.48 4.92 8.06
N LEU A 48 -3.33 5.12 9.38
CA LEU A 48 -2.61 4.20 10.25
C LEU A 48 -3.35 2.87 10.42
N GLU A 49 -4.63 2.90 10.78
CA GLU A 49 -5.43 1.70 10.99
C GLU A 49 -5.48 0.85 9.73
N ARG A 50 -5.82 1.46 8.60
CA ARG A 50 -5.96 0.76 7.33
C ARG A 50 -4.63 0.24 6.82
N GLY A 51 -3.54 1.00 7.00
CA GLY A 51 -2.20 0.56 6.62
C GLY A 51 -1.74 -0.66 7.42
N LEU A 52 -1.97 -0.69 8.74
CA LEU A 52 -1.65 -1.86 9.55
C LEU A 52 -2.51 -3.07 9.17
N ALA A 53 -3.78 -2.87 8.82
CA ALA A 53 -4.63 -3.94 8.30
C ALA A 53 -4.11 -4.50 6.96
N MET A 54 -3.64 -3.64 6.04
CA MET A 54 -3.01 -4.05 4.79
C MET A 54 -1.77 -4.90 5.02
N ALA A 55 -0.88 -4.49 5.93
CA ALA A 55 0.33 -5.24 6.27
C ALA A 55 0.01 -6.65 6.80
N ARG A 56 -0.92 -6.74 7.76
CA ARG A 56 -1.38 -8.04 8.31
C ARG A 56 -2.01 -8.93 7.25
N ALA A 57 -2.74 -8.36 6.30
CA ALA A 57 -3.33 -9.12 5.20
C ALA A 57 -2.25 -9.68 4.27
N ALA A 58 -1.17 -8.93 4.00
CA ALA A 58 -0.06 -9.39 3.18
C ALA A 58 0.73 -10.53 3.84
N GLU A 59 0.93 -10.50 5.16
CA GLU A 59 1.56 -11.60 5.92
C GLU A 59 0.76 -12.90 5.86
N ARG A 60 -0.56 -12.81 5.69
CA ARG A 60 -1.47 -13.98 5.59
C ARG A 60 -1.55 -14.57 4.18
N LEU A 61 -1.05 -13.86 3.16
CA LEU A 61 -1.06 -14.36 1.79
C LEU A 61 0.18 -15.24 1.56
N PRO A 62 0.02 -16.48 1.07
CA PRO A 62 1.17 -17.30 0.69
C PRO A 62 1.96 -16.58 -0.41
N ALA A 63 3.30 -16.68 -0.38
CA ALA A 63 4.21 -16.02 -1.32
C ALA A 63 3.87 -16.26 -2.81
N SER A 64 3.11 -17.31 -3.13
CA SER A 64 2.59 -17.60 -4.47
C SER A 64 1.55 -16.59 -4.98
N ALA A 65 0.86 -15.85 -4.11
CA ALA A 65 -0.12 -14.84 -4.48
C ALA A 65 0.55 -13.53 -4.95
N PHE A 66 1.71 -13.18 -4.39
CA PHE A 66 2.48 -11.99 -4.74
C PHE A 66 3.18 -12.10 -6.11
N ALA A 67 3.34 -13.33 -6.63
CA ALA A 67 3.99 -13.58 -7.91
C ALA A 67 3.07 -13.43 -9.14
N LYS A 68 1.75 -13.33 -8.98
CA LYS A 68 0.78 -13.36 -10.11
C LYS A 68 0.43 -12.02 -10.76
N SER A 69 1.01 -10.90 -10.33
CA SER A 69 0.78 -9.59 -10.98
C SER A 69 1.92 -9.11 -11.87
N ARG A 70 2.98 -9.92 -12.08
CA ARG A 70 4.03 -9.59 -13.05
C ARG A 70 3.63 -10.08 -14.46
N GLY A 71 3.00 -9.17 -15.19
CA GLY A 71 3.05 -9.08 -16.65
C GLY A 71 2.46 -10.27 -17.43
N ARG A 72 1.26 -10.09 -17.98
CA ARG A 72 0.90 -10.77 -19.24
C ARG A 72 1.82 -10.17 -20.32
N PRO A 73 2.73 -10.93 -20.96
CA PRO A 73 3.28 -10.48 -22.22
C PRO A 73 2.13 -10.53 -23.21
N THR A 74 1.72 -9.39 -23.75
CA THR A 74 0.95 -9.36 -24.98
C THR A 74 1.85 -9.92 -26.08
N SER A 75 1.76 -11.23 -26.31
CA SER A 75 2.27 -11.84 -27.53
C SER A 75 1.45 -11.30 -28.69
N ALA A 76 1.97 -10.27 -29.35
CA ALA A 76 1.64 -9.99 -30.73
C ALA A 76 2.06 -11.21 -31.56
N HIS A 77 1.10 -12.02 -31.96
CA HIS A 77 1.31 -12.98 -33.05
C HIS A 77 0.92 -12.29 -34.35
N PHE A 78 1.94 -12.04 -35.17
CA PHE A 78 1.86 -11.93 -36.61
C PHE A 78 1.12 -13.14 -37.19
N GLY A 79 0.25 -12.88 -38.17
CA GLY A 79 -0.45 -13.85 -39.01
C GLY A 79 -1.34 -13.12 -39.98
#